data_AF-A0AA43HNV1-F1
#
_entry.id   AF-A0AA43HNV1-F1
#
_cell.length_a   1.000
_cell.length_b   1.000
_cell.length_c   1.000
_cell.angle_alpha   90.00
_cell.angle_beta   90.00
_cell.angle_gamma   90.00
#
_symmetry.space_group_name_H-M   'P 1'
#
loop_
_entity.id
_entity.type
_entity.pdbx_description
1 polymer ?
#
loop_
_entity_poly.entity_id
_entity_poly.type
_entity_poly.pdbx_seq_one_letter_code
_entity_poly.pdbx_strand_id
1 'polypeptide(L)'
;MGSCCCAPALPGQLSVTVGRSSSFIKYFLRTLLCALCLWPALAGAQDWNYRVRPGDTLWDLGAAYLKPSIGWQQLQQHNRIDNPYRLPPGELLRFPIGWLRVEPAPARVLAVRGQVELSAADGSSSRAVRAGEQLHIGDAIQTKADSSITLEFADASRLQLREYSRLRLDQLSRYGRTGMVDTRLRLQQGRASNRVTPARGPASRYIIDAPTATSSVRGTVFRVSAGDDAHAGATEVLEGKVQVGNPHGQRLVHPGQASRSAGSGTAPEAVSGLLPAPRLRADATRLGALPAQLAWEPVTGADHYRVEVVQAATPEILLFAADTADTRLLIGELPPGTLRLLLRAVDAQGVEGLDASEDFVLDDQPPPPLTISPLQGQAVNSDRPRFHWSQAPGASSSVLQVADEPQFLQPLREQSTGGTDLRLGQPLPPGQYYWRVASRDDQGHQGRYGQALTLQLTDEPVDPALQPPEATDGELTLRWQAGSDGQRYRVQVDRRGDFSAPLLDTTVDQPQVSFKRPWRGTLHIRVQYIDDDGHAGPFSPAQQVKLPCRLCYGASGGALLLWLLL
;
A
#
# COMPACT_ATOMS: atom_id res chain seq x y z
N MET A 1 5.47 -82.27 -40.92
CA MET A 1 5.58 -83.74 -41.05
C MET A 1 5.65 -84.34 -39.66
N GLY A 2 4.76 -85.30 -39.35
CA GLY A 2 4.62 -86.05 -38.08
C GLY A 2 3.75 -85.33 -37.03
N SER A 3 2.47 -85.65 -36.74
CA SER A 3 1.82 -86.95 -36.41
C SER A 3 2.50 -87.64 -35.23
N CYS A 4 1.87 -88.16 -34.16
CA CYS A 4 0.48 -88.51 -33.86
C CYS A 4 0.38 -88.99 -32.37
N CYS A 5 -0.87 -89.11 -31.86
CA CYS A 5 -1.35 -90.04 -30.80
C CYS A 5 -0.98 -89.76 -29.33
N CYS A 6 -1.83 -89.92 -28.28
CA CYS A 6 -3.15 -90.56 -28.11
C CYS A 6 -3.83 -90.05 -26.81
N ALA A 7 -5.17 -89.98 -26.81
CA ALA A 7 -6.07 -89.92 -25.63
C ALA A 7 -6.32 -91.37 -25.08
N PRO A 8 -7.20 -91.72 -24.09
CA PRO A 8 -8.40 -91.06 -23.50
C PRO A 8 -8.41 -91.13 -21.92
N ALA A 9 -9.41 -90.81 -21.10
CA ALA A 9 -10.86 -90.88 -21.18
C ALA A 9 -11.57 -89.98 -20.13
N LEU A 10 -12.70 -89.41 -20.54
CA LEU A 10 -13.85 -88.94 -19.74
C LEU A 10 -14.90 -90.09 -19.75
N PRO A 11 -15.91 -90.19 -18.85
CA PRO A 11 -17.04 -89.25 -18.84
C PRO A 11 -17.81 -89.08 -17.51
N GLY A 12 -18.68 -88.07 -17.47
CA GLY A 12 -19.69 -87.93 -16.41
C GLY A 12 -20.38 -86.56 -16.35
N GLN A 13 -20.95 -86.13 -17.48
CA GLN A 13 -21.90 -85.00 -17.52
C GLN A 13 -23.21 -85.37 -16.80
N LEU A 14 -23.94 -84.38 -16.29
CA LEU A 14 -25.32 -84.12 -16.72
C LEU A 14 -25.80 -82.76 -16.21
N SER A 15 -26.03 -81.88 -17.18
CA SER A 15 -26.81 -80.65 -17.08
C SER A 15 -28.31 -81.00 -17.13
N VAL A 16 -29.15 -80.26 -16.41
CA VAL A 16 -30.58 -80.12 -16.75
C VAL A 16 -30.98 -78.66 -16.61
N THR A 17 -31.55 -78.15 -17.70
CA THR A 17 -32.21 -76.85 -17.83
C THR A 17 -33.73 -77.08 -17.88
N VAL A 18 -34.50 -75.97 -17.84
CA VAL A 18 -35.96 -75.79 -18.06
C VAL A 18 -36.73 -75.65 -16.74
N GLY A 19 -37.62 -74.68 -16.50
CA GLY A 19 -38.28 -73.66 -17.31
C GLY A 19 -39.27 -72.86 -16.44
N ARG A 20 -39.76 -71.73 -16.98
CA ARG A 20 -40.66 -70.72 -16.36
C ARG A 20 -42.00 -71.25 -15.81
N SER A 21 -42.46 -70.68 -14.69
CA SER A 21 -43.88 -70.29 -14.44
C SER A 21 -43.96 -69.38 -13.19
N SER A 22 -44.23 -68.08 -13.34
CA SER A 22 -45.53 -67.40 -13.13
C SER A 22 -45.85 -67.00 -11.68
N SER A 23 -45.75 -65.69 -11.45
CA SER A 23 -46.75 -64.84 -10.76
C SER A 23 -47.19 -65.21 -9.34
N PHE A 24 -46.40 -64.94 -8.30
CA PHE A 24 -46.94 -64.68 -6.94
C PHE A 24 -46.07 -63.79 -6.02
N ILE A 25 -45.00 -63.16 -6.53
CA ILE A 25 -44.07 -62.34 -5.71
C ILE A 25 -44.03 -60.90 -6.23
N LYS A 26 -45.19 -60.24 -6.27
CA LYS A 26 -45.28 -58.79 -6.60
C LYS A 26 -46.11 -57.96 -5.62
N TYR A 27 -46.68 -58.57 -4.57
CA TYR A 27 -47.50 -57.84 -3.59
C TYR A 27 -46.94 -57.79 -2.16
N PHE A 28 -45.87 -58.53 -1.83
CA PHE A 28 -45.27 -58.46 -0.49
C PHE A 28 -44.03 -57.55 -0.38
N LEU A 29 -43.51 -57.05 -1.51
CA LEU A 29 -42.36 -56.11 -1.53
C LEU A 29 -42.76 -54.64 -1.72
N ARG A 30 -44.06 -54.33 -1.75
CA ARG A 30 -44.59 -52.96 -1.90
C ARG A 30 -45.13 -52.34 -0.62
N THR A 31 -45.30 -53.10 0.46
CA THR A 31 -45.73 -52.59 1.78
C THR A 31 -44.57 -52.39 2.76
N LEU A 32 -43.37 -52.94 2.50
CA LEU A 32 -42.17 -52.66 3.31
C LEU A 32 -41.38 -51.43 2.82
N LEU A 33 -41.67 -50.92 1.62
CA LEU A 33 -40.95 -49.78 1.02
C LEU A 33 -41.66 -48.42 1.21
N CYS A 34 -42.87 -48.39 1.80
CA CYS A 34 -43.59 -47.15 2.13
C CYS A 34 -43.54 -46.77 3.62
N ALA A 35 -42.89 -47.57 4.48
CA ALA A 35 -42.78 -47.29 5.91
C ALA A 35 -41.41 -46.70 6.34
N LEU A 36 -40.48 -46.47 5.39
CA LEU A 36 -39.14 -45.93 5.65
C LEU A 36 -38.95 -44.47 5.19
N CYS A 37 -39.99 -43.82 4.67
CA CYS A 37 -39.96 -42.41 4.20
C CYS A 37 -40.66 -41.42 5.14
N LEU A 38 -40.91 -41.79 6.40
CA LEU A 38 -41.43 -40.91 7.46
C LEU A 38 -40.58 -41.02 8.72
N TRP A 39 -39.25 -40.96 8.58
CA TRP A 39 -38.47 -40.35 9.64
C TRP A 39 -38.29 -38.88 9.29
N PRO A 40 -39.00 -37.94 9.95
CA PRO A 40 -38.49 -36.59 9.98
C PRO A 40 -37.07 -36.71 10.52
N ALA A 41 -36.09 -36.19 9.78
CA ALA A 41 -34.79 -35.93 10.35
C ALA A 41 -35.08 -35.10 11.62
N LEU A 42 -34.95 -35.71 12.79
CA LEU A 42 -34.90 -34.99 14.05
C LEU A 42 -33.73 -34.03 13.87
N ALA A 43 -34.05 -32.78 13.55
CA ALA A 43 -33.13 -31.67 13.72
C ALA A 43 -32.80 -31.70 15.22
N GLY A 44 -31.73 -32.40 15.59
CA GLY A 44 -31.26 -32.44 16.96
C GLY A 44 -31.00 -31.00 17.36
N ALA A 45 -31.82 -30.48 18.26
CA ALA A 45 -31.60 -29.17 18.83
C ALA A 45 -30.20 -29.19 19.44
N GLN A 46 -29.26 -28.49 18.82
CA GLN A 46 -27.91 -28.41 19.34
C GLN A 46 -27.95 -27.62 20.64
N ASP A 47 -27.21 -28.11 21.63
CA ASP A 47 -27.11 -27.49 22.96
C ASP A 47 -25.78 -26.74 23.10
N TRP A 48 -25.83 -25.55 23.69
CA TRP A 48 -24.67 -24.88 24.25
C TRP A 48 -24.46 -25.35 25.68
N ASN A 49 -23.24 -25.75 26.01
CA ASN A 49 -22.90 -26.28 27.32
C ASN A 49 -22.26 -25.18 28.19
N TYR A 50 -22.81 -24.98 29.38
CA TYR A 50 -22.29 -24.08 30.39
C TYR A 50 -21.77 -24.87 31.58
N ARG A 51 -20.56 -24.53 32.06
CA ARG A 51 -20.02 -25.10 33.28
C ARG A 51 -20.42 -24.24 34.47
N VAL A 52 -21.25 -24.80 35.36
CA VAL A 52 -21.75 -24.15 36.58
C VAL A 52 -20.58 -23.66 37.43
N ARG A 53 -20.65 -22.42 37.90
CA ARG A 53 -19.69 -21.78 38.79
C ARG A 53 -20.26 -21.69 40.21
N PRO A 54 -19.41 -21.56 41.23
CA PRO A 54 -19.86 -21.32 42.59
C PRO A 54 -20.75 -20.07 42.67
N GLY A 55 -21.96 -20.22 43.24
CA GLY A 55 -22.93 -19.14 43.40
C GLY A 55 -23.95 -19.01 42.26
N ASP A 56 -23.82 -19.78 41.17
CA ASP A 56 -24.81 -19.75 40.09
C ASP A 56 -26.15 -20.36 40.54
N THR A 57 -27.24 -19.76 40.08
CA THR A 57 -28.60 -20.29 40.22
C THR A 57 -29.25 -20.48 38.86
N LEU A 58 -30.20 -21.42 38.72
CA LEU A 58 -30.97 -21.57 37.47
C LEU A 58 -31.74 -20.30 37.12
N TRP A 59 -32.18 -19.55 38.13
CA TRP A 59 -32.85 -18.26 37.96
C TRP A 59 -31.92 -17.25 37.28
N ASP A 60 -30.72 -17.04 37.83
CA ASP A 60 -29.76 -16.06 37.31
C ASP A 60 -29.23 -16.47 35.93
N LEU A 61 -28.93 -17.76 35.74
CA LEU A 61 -28.52 -18.30 34.45
C LEU A 61 -29.65 -18.19 33.42
N GLY A 62 -30.89 -18.47 33.82
CA GLY A 62 -32.07 -18.29 32.98
C GLY A 62 -32.23 -16.83 32.54
N ALA A 63 -32.18 -15.90 33.48
CA ALA A 63 -32.28 -14.46 33.20
C ALA A 63 -31.14 -13.94 32.30
N ALA A 64 -29.92 -14.47 32.47
CA ALA A 64 -28.74 -14.07 31.71
C ALA A 64 -28.69 -14.61 30.28
N TYR A 65 -29.17 -15.84 30.04
CA TYR A 65 -28.95 -16.54 28.78
C TYR A 65 -30.22 -16.83 27.97
N LEU A 66 -31.39 -16.97 28.60
CA LEU A 66 -32.62 -17.38 27.91
C LEU A 66 -33.41 -16.18 27.36
N LYS A 67 -34.20 -16.47 26.32
CA LYS A 67 -35.24 -15.56 25.83
C LYS A 67 -36.26 -15.29 26.94
N PRO A 68 -36.87 -14.08 26.99
CA PRO A 68 -37.88 -13.76 28.00
C PRO A 68 -39.08 -14.71 28.04
N SER A 69 -39.39 -15.38 26.92
CA SER A 69 -40.48 -16.36 26.81
C SER A 69 -40.13 -17.75 27.36
N ILE A 70 -38.87 -18.01 27.69
CA ILE A 70 -38.38 -19.30 28.17
C ILE A 70 -38.03 -19.16 29.66
N GLY A 71 -38.82 -19.82 30.51
CA GLY A 71 -38.60 -19.82 31.95
C GLY A 71 -37.44 -20.74 32.36
N TRP A 72 -36.76 -20.41 33.46
CA TRP A 72 -35.68 -21.26 34.01
C TRP A 72 -36.18 -22.66 34.40
N GLN A 73 -37.48 -22.84 34.66
CA GLN A 73 -38.09 -24.15 34.94
C GLN A 73 -37.99 -25.08 33.72
N GLN A 74 -38.10 -24.55 32.50
CA GLN A 74 -37.90 -25.34 31.28
C GLN A 74 -36.45 -25.80 31.15
N LEU A 75 -35.50 -24.95 31.54
CA LEU A 75 -34.08 -25.30 31.61
C LEU A 75 -33.79 -26.37 32.67
N GLN A 76 -34.45 -26.30 33.83
CA GLN A 76 -34.40 -27.32 34.87
C GLN A 76 -34.85 -28.69 34.32
N GLN A 77 -36.02 -28.71 33.67
CA GLN A 77 -36.61 -29.93 33.10
C GLN A 77 -35.72 -30.53 32.01
N HIS A 78 -35.17 -29.70 31.09
CA HIS A 78 -34.26 -30.16 30.03
C HIS A 78 -33.01 -30.84 30.59
N ASN A 79 -32.48 -30.31 31.70
CA ASN A 79 -31.29 -30.82 32.34
C ASN A 79 -31.55 -31.89 33.40
N ARG A 80 -32.82 -32.21 33.67
CA ARG A 80 -33.25 -33.20 34.68
C ARG A 80 -32.66 -32.90 36.07
N ILE A 81 -32.71 -31.64 36.48
CA ILE A 81 -32.19 -31.19 37.77
C ILE A 81 -33.23 -31.43 38.86
N ASP A 82 -32.91 -32.33 39.79
CA ASP A 82 -33.80 -32.73 40.88
C ASP A 82 -34.02 -31.61 41.91
N ASN A 83 -32.95 -30.87 42.28
CA ASN A 83 -33.04 -29.77 43.24
C ASN A 83 -32.57 -28.43 42.61
N PRO A 84 -33.48 -27.49 42.30
CA PRO A 84 -33.13 -26.23 41.63
C PRO A 84 -32.31 -25.27 42.51
N TYR A 85 -32.29 -25.48 43.83
CA TYR A 85 -31.52 -24.67 44.79
C TYR A 85 -30.11 -25.21 45.06
N ARG A 86 -29.74 -26.36 44.47
CA ARG A 86 -28.41 -26.94 44.59
C ARG A 86 -27.89 -27.28 43.20
N LEU A 87 -27.09 -26.37 42.66
CA LEU A 87 -26.33 -26.56 41.43
C LEU A 87 -24.86 -26.87 41.79
N PRO A 88 -24.41 -28.13 41.69
CA PRO A 88 -23.01 -28.49 41.87
C PRO A 88 -22.07 -27.68 40.96
N PRO A 89 -21.07 -26.96 41.52
CA PRO A 89 -20.04 -26.32 40.70
C PRO A 89 -19.31 -27.35 39.83
N GLY A 90 -19.08 -26.99 38.56
CA GLY A 90 -18.45 -27.86 37.57
C GLY A 90 -19.42 -28.69 36.73
N GLU A 91 -20.69 -28.81 37.14
CA GLU A 91 -21.72 -29.51 36.36
C GLU A 91 -21.95 -28.82 35.00
N LEU A 92 -22.23 -29.62 33.97
CA LEU A 92 -22.50 -29.13 32.62
C LEU A 92 -24.00 -28.96 32.40
N LEU A 93 -24.44 -27.71 32.37
CA LEU A 93 -25.80 -27.33 32.04
C LEU A 93 -25.95 -27.15 30.53
N ARG A 94 -26.94 -27.80 29.93
CA ARG A 94 -27.22 -27.76 28.50
C ARG A 94 -28.32 -26.75 28.21
N PHE A 95 -28.04 -25.84 27.29
CA PHE A 95 -28.97 -24.82 26.81
C PHE A 95 -29.26 -25.06 25.34
N PRO A 96 -30.49 -25.44 24.96
CA PRO A 96 -30.89 -25.49 23.56
C PRO A 96 -30.64 -24.14 22.88
N ILE A 97 -29.93 -24.12 21.75
CA ILE A 97 -29.56 -22.86 21.06
C ILE A 97 -30.81 -22.03 20.73
N GLY A 98 -31.92 -22.68 20.38
CA GLY A 98 -33.19 -22.01 20.08
C GLY A 98 -33.82 -21.26 21.27
N TRP A 99 -33.43 -21.59 22.50
CA TRP A 99 -33.90 -20.96 23.73
C TRP A 99 -33.04 -19.75 24.14
N LEU A 100 -31.81 -19.66 23.63
CA LEU A 100 -30.89 -18.59 23.96
C LEU A 100 -31.40 -17.25 23.42
N ARG A 101 -31.17 -16.19 24.21
CA ARG A 101 -31.42 -14.82 23.78
C ARG A 101 -30.49 -14.46 22.63
N VAL A 102 -31.04 -13.84 21.59
CA VAL A 102 -30.30 -13.31 20.46
C VAL A 102 -30.42 -11.79 20.50
N GLU A 103 -29.29 -11.11 20.42
CA GLU A 103 -29.20 -9.64 20.46
C GLU A 103 -28.47 -9.14 19.21
N PRO A 104 -28.84 -7.96 18.67
CA PRO A 104 -28.04 -7.29 17.65
C PRO A 104 -26.61 -7.05 18.16
N ALA A 105 -25.64 -7.23 17.28
CA ALA A 105 -24.22 -7.09 17.60
C ALA A 105 -23.53 -6.27 16.51
N PRO A 106 -23.63 -4.93 16.54
CA PRO A 106 -23.11 -4.08 15.47
C PRO A 106 -21.60 -4.25 15.28
N ALA A 107 -21.14 -4.07 14.05
CA ALA A 107 -19.72 -4.05 13.70
C ALA A 107 -19.14 -2.66 13.98
N ARG A 108 -17.87 -2.58 14.38
CA ARG A 108 -17.16 -1.31 14.62
C ARG A 108 -16.19 -1.02 13.49
N VAL A 109 -16.18 0.21 13.00
CA VAL A 109 -15.19 0.67 12.00
C VAL A 109 -13.88 0.96 12.72
N LEU A 110 -12.82 0.22 12.41
CA LEU A 110 -11.48 0.43 12.96
C LEU A 110 -10.73 1.54 12.21
N ALA A 111 -10.76 1.48 10.89
CA ALA A 111 -10.02 2.39 10.02
C ALA A 111 -10.75 2.59 8.69
N VAL A 112 -10.56 3.77 8.11
CA VAL A 112 -11.05 4.15 6.79
C VAL A 112 -9.91 4.82 6.04
N ARG A 113 -9.62 4.35 4.83
CA ARG A 113 -8.68 4.95 3.88
C ARG A 113 -9.48 5.33 2.62
N GLY A 114 -9.25 6.52 2.09
CA GLY A 114 -9.93 7.00 0.88
C GLY A 114 -11.43 7.25 1.08
N GLN A 115 -12.21 7.08 0.01
CA GLN A 115 -13.63 7.34 -0.04
C GLN A 115 -14.44 6.06 0.20
N VAL A 116 -15.12 6.01 1.35
CA VAL A 116 -15.99 4.90 1.74
C VAL A 116 -17.38 5.42 2.05
N GLU A 117 -18.35 4.83 1.37
CA GLU A 117 -19.76 5.19 1.40
C GLU A 117 -20.56 4.10 2.12
N LEU A 118 -21.53 4.52 2.93
CA LEU A 118 -22.50 3.66 3.60
C LEU A 118 -23.91 4.07 3.20
N SER A 119 -24.67 3.09 2.75
CA SER A 119 -26.11 3.18 2.56
C SER A 119 -26.78 2.39 3.69
N ALA A 120 -27.51 3.08 4.56
CA ALA A 120 -28.16 2.40 5.68
C ALA A 120 -29.35 1.57 5.20
N ALA A 121 -29.72 0.58 6.01
CA ALA A 121 -30.79 -0.37 5.70
C ALA A 121 -32.17 0.29 5.44
N ASP A 122 -32.38 1.51 5.96
CA ASP A 122 -33.62 2.28 5.86
C ASP A 122 -33.83 2.97 4.49
N GLY A 123 -32.86 2.84 3.57
CA GLY A 123 -32.91 3.47 2.26
C GLY A 123 -32.52 4.96 2.26
N SER A 124 -31.93 5.45 3.35
CA SER A 124 -31.32 6.78 3.39
C SER A 124 -30.21 6.94 2.35
N SER A 125 -29.96 8.20 1.97
CA SER A 125 -28.91 8.54 1.01
C SER A 125 -27.53 8.08 1.48
N SER A 126 -26.72 7.59 0.55
CA SER A 126 -25.32 7.22 0.79
C SER A 126 -24.55 8.36 1.49
N ARG A 127 -23.75 8.02 2.50
CA ARG A 127 -22.92 8.99 3.24
C ARG A 127 -21.53 8.44 3.52
N ALA A 128 -20.59 9.34 3.78
CA ALA A 128 -19.24 8.96 4.19
C ALA A 128 -19.23 8.26 5.57
N VAL A 129 -18.37 7.25 5.70
CA VAL A 129 -18.12 6.51 6.94
C VAL A 129 -16.91 7.08 7.67
N ARG A 130 -16.94 7.05 9.01
CA ARG A 130 -15.79 7.46 9.84
C ARG A 130 -15.30 6.32 10.73
N ALA A 131 -14.02 6.33 11.08
CA ALA A 131 -13.48 5.43 12.08
C ALA A 131 -14.19 5.64 13.44
N GLY A 132 -14.40 4.54 14.18
CA GLY A 132 -15.13 4.51 15.45
C GLY A 132 -16.65 4.34 15.31
N GLU A 133 -17.21 4.48 14.12
CA GLU A 133 -18.64 4.31 13.87
C GLU A 133 -19.09 2.84 14.05
N GLN A 134 -20.37 2.65 14.40
CA GLN A 134 -21.02 1.34 14.48
C GLN A 134 -21.93 1.10 13.27
N LEU A 135 -21.75 -0.03 12.61
CA LEU A 135 -22.54 -0.49 11.46
C LEU A 135 -23.50 -1.58 11.88
N HIS A 136 -24.71 -1.53 11.36
CA HIS A 136 -25.82 -2.37 11.77
C HIS A 136 -26.21 -3.37 10.68
N ILE A 137 -27.06 -4.33 11.07
CA ILE A 137 -27.65 -5.27 10.13
C ILE A 137 -28.42 -4.52 9.03
N GLY A 138 -28.23 -4.97 7.79
CA GLY A 138 -28.85 -4.42 6.59
C GLY A 138 -28.05 -3.32 5.91
N ASP A 139 -27.07 -2.73 6.59
CA ASP A 139 -26.22 -1.69 6.02
C ASP A 139 -25.38 -2.23 4.85
N ALA A 140 -25.17 -1.38 3.84
CA ALA A 140 -24.35 -1.66 2.68
C ALA A 140 -23.19 -0.67 2.58
N ILE A 141 -21.99 -1.19 2.39
CA ILE A 141 -20.74 -0.45 2.33
C ILE A 141 -20.20 -0.51 0.91
N GLN A 142 -19.73 0.62 0.39
CA GLN A 142 -19.07 0.71 -0.90
C GLN A 142 -17.73 1.45 -0.77
N THR A 143 -16.67 0.84 -1.27
CA THR A 143 -15.32 1.43 -1.36
C THR A 143 -15.05 1.86 -2.81
N LYS A 144 -14.47 3.04 -3.00
CA LYS A 144 -14.06 3.54 -4.33
C LYS A 144 -12.61 3.13 -4.64
N ALA A 145 -12.01 3.77 -5.65
CA ALA A 145 -10.59 3.68 -5.95
C ALA A 145 -9.73 4.08 -4.74
N ASP A 146 -8.57 3.45 -4.57
CA ASP A 146 -7.61 3.74 -3.50
C ASP A 146 -8.20 3.78 -2.08
N SER A 147 -9.31 3.08 -1.88
CA SER A 147 -10.11 3.14 -0.65
C SER A 147 -10.19 1.79 0.02
N SER A 148 -10.17 1.78 1.35
CA SER A 148 -10.39 0.57 2.13
C SER A 148 -11.07 0.89 3.46
N ILE A 149 -11.75 -0.11 4.02
CA ILE A 149 -12.35 -0.01 5.35
C ILE A 149 -12.10 -1.29 6.12
N THR A 150 -11.72 -1.13 7.39
CA THR A 150 -11.48 -2.24 8.30
C THR A 150 -12.58 -2.27 9.36
N LEU A 151 -13.25 -3.40 9.49
CA LEU A 151 -14.34 -3.67 10.43
C LEU A 151 -13.90 -4.67 11.48
N GLU A 152 -14.39 -4.50 12.70
CA GLU A 152 -14.29 -5.46 13.79
C GLU A 152 -15.68 -5.90 14.24
N PHE A 153 -15.88 -7.21 14.35
CA PHE A 153 -17.14 -7.82 14.77
C PHE A 153 -17.12 -8.16 16.27
N ALA A 154 -18.29 -8.52 16.82
CA ALA A 154 -18.45 -8.76 18.26
C ALA A 154 -17.63 -9.92 18.84
N ASP A 155 -17.12 -10.82 17.99
CA ASP A 155 -16.19 -11.91 18.35
C ASP A 155 -14.71 -11.52 18.17
N ALA A 156 -14.42 -10.23 17.93
CA ALA A 156 -13.12 -9.70 17.57
C ALA A 156 -12.56 -10.19 16.22
N SER A 157 -13.38 -10.87 15.40
CA SER A 157 -13.03 -11.11 14.00
C SER A 157 -12.93 -9.79 13.26
N ARG A 158 -12.03 -9.71 12.28
CA ARG A 158 -11.78 -8.51 11.49
C ARG A 158 -11.92 -8.79 10.00
N LEU A 159 -12.49 -7.82 9.30
CA LEU A 159 -12.59 -7.81 7.85
C LEU A 159 -12.01 -6.50 7.34
N GLN A 160 -11.12 -6.58 6.35
CA GLN A 160 -10.68 -5.45 5.54
C GLN A 160 -11.32 -5.56 4.16
N LEU A 161 -12.17 -4.60 3.82
CA LEU A 161 -12.79 -4.48 2.50
C LEU A 161 -11.88 -3.61 1.63
N ARG A 162 -11.46 -4.15 0.48
CA ARG A 162 -10.53 -3.48 -0.46
C ARG A 162 -11.26 -2.49 -1.35
N GLU A 163 -10.51 -1.80 -2.21
CA GLU A 163 -11.01 -0.89 -3.23
C GLU A 163 -12.04 -1.57 -4.16
N TYR A 164 -12.90 -0.77 -4.80
CA TYR A 164 -13.92 -1.23 -5.75
C TYR A 164 -14.82 -2.37 -5.24
N SER A 165 -15.15 -2.35 -3.96
CA SER A 165 -15.87 -3.43 -3.31
C SER A 165 -17.23 -2.98 -2.79
N ARG A 166 -18.17 -3.93 -2.72
CA ARG A 166 -19.50 -3.72 -2.14
C ARG A 166 -19.84 -4.86 -1.19
N LEU A 167 -20.10 -4.52 0.06
CA LEU A 167 -20.38 -5.47 1.14
C LEU A 167 -21.72 -5.12 1.80
N ARG A 168 -22.58 -6.11 2.01
CA ARG A 168 -23.80 -5.97 2.81
C ARG A 168 -23.71 -6.79 4.09
N LEU A 169 -24.17 -6.21 5.19
CA LEU A 169 -24.17 -6.84 6.51
C LEU A 169 -25.50 -7.57 6.73
N ASP A 170 -25.62 -8.80 6.21
CA ASP A 170 -26.89 -9.54 6.18
C ASP A 170 -27.33 -10.01 7.58
N GLN A 171 -26.39 -10.35 8.47
CA GLN A 171 -26.70 -10.70 9.85
C GLN A 171 -25.53 -10.37 10.77
N LEU A 172 -25.82 -9.63 11.85
CA LEU A 172 -24.87 -9.28 12.90
C LEU A 172 -25.53 -9.50 14.28
N SER A 173 -25.32 -10.68 14.87
CA SER A 173 -26.02 -11.05 16.09
C SER A 173 -25.14 -11.84 17.05
N ARG A 174 -25.44 -11.74 18.35
CA ARG A 174 -24.78 -12.51 19.40
C ARG A 174 -25.80 -13.25 20.26
N TYR A 175 -25.41 -14.40 20.78
CA TYR A 175 -26.25 -15.21 21.66
C TYR A 175 -26.00 -14.82 23.12
N GLY A 176 -26.70 -13.79 23.60
CA GLY A 176 -26.58 -13.25 24.96
C GLY A 176 -25.13 -13.07 25.38
N ARG A 177 -24.76 -13.62 26.55
CA ARG A 177 -23.40 -13.56 27.10
C ARG A 177 -22.58 -14.84 26.86
N THR A 178 -22.99 -15.68 25.90
CA THR A 178 -22.33 -16.98 25.65
C THR A 178 -20.98 -16.83 24.94
N GLY A 179 -20.74 -15.69 24.30
CA GLY A 179 -19.59 -15.46 23.42
C GLY A 179 -19.76 -16.02 22.01
N MET A 180 -20.90 -16.65 21.68
CA MET A 180 -21.23 -17.07 20.32
C MET A 180 -21.79 -15.90 19.52
N VAL A 181 -21.29 -15.72 18.30
CA VAL A 181 -21.66 -14.66 17.36
C VAL A 181 -22.03 -15.29 16.02
N ASP A 182 -23.10 -14.81 15.39
CA ASP A 182 -23.53 -15.17 14.03
C ASP A 182 -23.38 -13.93 13.15
N THR A 183 -22.30 -13.94 12.36
CA THR A 183 -21.90 -12.93 11.39
C THR A 183 -22.09 -13.50 9.99
N ARG A 184 -22.99 -12.90 9.21
CA ARG A 184 -23.22 -13.25 7.80
C ARG A 184 -23.11 -12.01 6.94
N LEU A 185 -22.28 -12.11 5.93
CA LEU A 185 -21.86 -11.00 5.10
C LEU A 185 -22.12 -11.37 3.64
N ARG A 186 -22.53 -10.40 2.83
CA ARG A 186 -22.68 -10.58 1.39
C ARG A 186 -21.71 -9.69 0.65
N LEU A 187 -20.65 -10.30 0.11
CA LEU A 187 -19.67 -9.60 -0.72
C LEU A 187 -20.20 -9.61 -2.16
N GLN A 188 -20.85 -8.52 -2.56
CA GLN A 188 -21.51 -8.41 -3.86
C GLN A 188 -20.50 -8.15 -4.98
N GLN A 189 -19.40 -7.47 -4.67
CA GLN A 189 -18.36 -7.09 -5.61
C GLN A 189 -17.03 -6.89 -4.87
N GLY A 190 -15.93 -7.12 -5.57
CA GLY A 190 -14.59 -6.78 -5.11
C GLY A 190 -14.00 -7.85 -4.19
N ARG A 191 -13.22 -7.43 -3.20
CA ARG A 191 -12.37 -8.34 -2.41
C ARG A 191 -12.35 -7.98 -0.93
N ALA A 192 -12.26 -9.01 -0.09
CA ALA A 192 -12.14 -8.86 1.36
C ALA A 192 -11.06 -9.78 1.93
N SER A 193 -10.22 -9.22 2.80
CA SER A 193 -9.26 -9.93 3.64
C SER A 193 -9.87 -10.14 5.03
N ASN A 194 -9.77 -11.35 5.59
CA ASN A 194 -10.47 -11.72 6.80
C ASN A 194 -9.54 -12.41 7.80
N ARG A 195 -9.60 -11.98 9.06
CA ARG A 195 -9.03 -12.69 10.21
C ARG A 195 -10.16 -13.04 11.17
N VAL A 196 -10.54 -14.31 11.18
CA VAL A 196 -11.71 -14.79 11.94
C VAL A 196 -11.24 -15.44 13.23
N THR A 197 -11.77 -14.99 14.35
CA THR A 197 -11.54 -15.59 15.67
C THR A 197 -12.13 -17.01 15.71
N PRO A 198 -11.45 -18.00 16.34
CA PRO A 198 -12.01 -19.33 16.50
C PRO A 198 -13.38 -19.33 17.18
N ALA A 199 -14.33 -20.02 16.56
CA ALA A 199 -15.72 -20.13 17.00
C ALA A 199 -15.86 -20.65 18.45
N ARG A 200 -16.65 -19.94 19.28
CA ARG A 200 -16.87 -20.22 20.71
C ARG A 200 -18.17 -20.98 20.99
N GLY A 201 -18.45 -22.01 20.21
CA GLY A 201 -19.60 -22.89 20.41
C GLY A 201 -20.36 -23.22 19.12
N PRO A 202 -21.42 -24.04 19.21
CA PRO A 202 -22.13 -24.58 18.05
C PRO A 202 -22.93 -23.54 17.26
N ALA A 203 -23.34 -22.43 17.89
CA ALA A 203 -24.07 -21.36 17.22
C ALA A 203 -23.17 -20.26 16.62
N SER A 204 -21.84 -20.36 16.81
CA SER A 204 -20.90 -19.37 16.25
C SER A 204 -20.76 -19.60 14.75
N ARG A 205 -21.07 -18.59 13.94
CA ARG A 205 -21.07 -18.66 12.48
C ARG A 205 -20.36 -17.43 11.92
N TYR A 206 -19.46 -17.66 10.98
CA TYR A 206 -18.89 -16.63 10.14
C TYR A 206 -19.02 -17.10 8.69
N ILE A 207 -19.90 -16.43 7.95
CA ILE A 207 -20.27 -16.80 6.58
C ILE A 207 -20.13 -15.59 5.67
N ILE A 208 -19.47 -15.78 4.54
CA ILE A 208 -19.43 -14.79 3.45
C ILE A 208 -20.11 -15.40 2.23
N ASP A 209 -21.20 -14.78 1.79
CA ASP A 209 -21.89 -15.10 0.55
C ASP A 209 -21.35 -14.20 -0.56
N ALA A 210 -20.78 -14.80 -1.59
CA ALA A 210 -20.41 -14.15 -2.84
C ALA A 210 -21.32 -14.65 -3.98
N PRO A 211 -21.39 -13.95 -5.13
CA PRO A 211 -22.24 -14.37 -6.25
C PRO A 211 -21.97 -15.80 -6.74
N THR A 212 -20.72 -16.26 -6.63
CA THR A 212 -20.25 -17.52 -7.20
C THR A 212 -20.21 -18.67 -6.19
N ALA A 213 -19.99 -18.38 -4.90
CA ALA A 213 -19.94 -19.38 -3.83
C ALA A 213 -20.11 -18.75 -2.43
N THR A 214 -20.44 -19.61 -1.46
CA THR A 214 -20.48 -19.28 -0.03
C THR A 214 -19.25 -19.85 0.68
N SER A 215 -18.60 -19.02 1.49
CA SER A 215 -17.46 -19.37 2.32
C SER A 215 -17.88 -19.46 3.79
N SER A 216 -17.84 -20.68 4.34
CA SER A 216 -18.11 -20.97 5.76
C SER A 216 -16.81 -21.21 6.53
N VAL A 217 -16.64 -20.48 7.64
CA VAL A 217 -15.32 -20.29 8.25
C VAL A 217 -15.34 -20.61 9.74
N ARG A 218 -14.24 -21.19 10.23
CA ARG A 218 -14.04 -21.46 11.66
C ARG A 218 -12.59 -21.24 12.08
N GLY A 219 -12.26 -20.01 12.50
CA GLY A 219 -10.93 -19.67 13.00
C GLY A 219 -9.86 -19.71 11.92
N THR A 220 -9.85 -18.72 11.03
CA THR A 220 -9.11 -18.78 9.76
C THR A 220 -8.65 -17.37 9.36
N VAL A 221 -7.47 -17.30 8.73
CA VAL A 221 -7.03 -16.12 7.96
C VAL A 221 -7.17 -16.46 6.49
N PHE A 222 -7.99 -15.71 5.77
CA PHE A 222 -8.33 -16.00 4.37
C PHE A 222 -8.74 -14.74 3.60
N ARG A 223 -8.71 -14.84 2.29
CA ARG A 223 -9.12 -13.80 1.35
C ARG A 223 -10.24 -14.34 0.46
N VAL A 224 -11.16 -13.47 0.07
CA VAL A 224 -12.28 -13.80 -0.83
C VAL A 224 -12.42 -12.69 -1.87
N SER A 225 -12.50 -13.06 -3.13
CA SER A 225 -12.97 -12.21 -4.21
C SER A 225 -14.34 -12.67 -4.69
N ALA A 226 -15.24 -11.70 -4.96
CA ALA A 226 -16.59 -12.00 -5.45
C ALA A 226 -16.59 -12.58 -6.87
N GLY A 227 -15.53 -12.30 -7.64
CA GLY A 227 -15.50 -12.47 -9.08
C GLY A 227 -16.26 -11.34 -9.79
N ASP A 228 -16.07 -11.26 -11.10
CA ASP A 228 -16.81 -10.39 -12.02
C ASP A 228 -16.98 -11.12 -13.37
N ASP A 229 -17.46 -10.40 -14.39
CA ASP A 229 -17.70 -10.99 -15.71
C ASP A 229 -16.40 -11.48 -16.40
N ALA A 230 -15.23 -10.97 -15.99
CA ALA A 230 -13.93 -11.32 -16.55
C ALA A 230 -13.16 -12.35 -15.70
N HIS A 231 -13.36 -12.36 -14.37
CA HIS A 231 -12.62 -13.19 -13.43
C HIS A 231 -13.53 -14.00 -12.53
N ALA A 232 -13.23 -15.29 -12.38
CA ALA A 232 -13.87 -16.15 -11.40
C ALA A 232 -13.68 -15.60 -9.97
N GLY A 233 -14.68 -15.79 -9.12
CA GLY A 233 -14.50 -15.57 -7.68
C GLY A 233 -13.49 -16.56 -7.11
N ALA A 234 -12.79 -16.19 -6.06
CA ALA A 234 -11.76 -17.04 -5.46
C ALA A 234 -11.81 -16.94 -3.93
N THR A 235 -11.43 -18.03 -3.27
CA THR A 235 -11.18 -18.06 -1.82
C THR A 235 -9.79 -18.61 -1.58
N GLU A 236 -8.90 -17.79 -1.00
CA GLU A 236 -7.52 -18.14 -0.67
C GLU A 236 -7.35 -18.29 0.85
N VAL A 237 -6.79 -19.40 1.31
CA VAL A 237 -6.63 -19.68 2.74
C VAL A 237 -5.16 -19.58 3.14
N LEU A 238 -4.87 -18.76 4.14
CA LEU A 238 -3.51 -18.54 4.68
C LEU A 238 -3.30 -19.29 5.99
N GLU A 239 -4.31 -19.36 6.84
CA GLU A 239 -4.30 -20.09 8.11
C GLU A 239 -5.67 -20.72 8.37
N GLY A 240 -5.74 -21.85 9.07
CA GLY A 240 -7.01 -22.51 9.39
C GLY A 240 -7.58 -23.29 8.21
N LYS A 241 -8.90 -23.20 7.97
CA LYS A 241 -9.56 -23.85 6.83
C LYS A 241 -10.87 -23.16 6.48
N VAL A 242 -11.28 -23.24 5.22
CA VAL A 242 -12.56 -22.70 4.74
C VAL A 242 -13.30 -23.76 3.95
N GLN A 243 -14.59 -23.91 4.24
CA GLN A 243 -15.48 -24.68 3.38
C GLN A 243 -16.13 -23.73 2.37
N VAL A 244 -15.79 -23.91 1.10
CA VAL A 244 -16.36 -23.17 -0.02
C VAL A 244 -17.40 -24.06 -0.67
N GLY A 245 -18.61 -23.55 -0.89
CA GLY A 245 -19.67 -24.34 -1.48
C GLY A 245 -20.74 -23.53 -2.18
N ASN A 246 -21.43 -24.20 -3.08
CA ASN A 246 -22.66 -23.75 -3.71
C ASN A 246 -23.59 -24.96 -3.92
N PRO A 247 -24.79 -24.80 -4.50
CA PRO A 247 -25.72 -25.91 -4.69
C PRO A 247 -25.17 -27.09 -5.52
N HIS A 248 -24.11 -26.89 -6.30
CA HIS A 248 -23.54 -27.90 -7.18
C HIS A 248 -22.37 -28.66 -6.55
N GLY A 249 -21.81 -28.18 -5.44
CA GLY A 249 -20.73 -28.89 -4.77
C GLY A 249 -20.03 -28.07 -3.69
N GLN A 250 -19.10 -28.74 -3.02
CA GLN A 250 -18.33 -28.18 -1.90
C GLN A 250 -16.86 -28.61 -1.96
N ARG A 251 -16.00 -27.73 -1.46
CA ARG A 251 -14.56 -27.87 -1.37
C ARG A 251 -14.08 -27.42 0.01
N LEU A 252 -13.20 -28.19 0.61
CA LEU A 252 -12.48 -27.78 1.81
C LEU A 252 -11.11 -27.26 1.39
N VAL A 253 -10.84 -25.99 1.66
CA VAL A 253 -9.60 -25.30 1.29
C VAL A 253 -8.71 -25.19 2.53
N HIS A 254 -7.47 -25.65 2.40
CA HIS A 254 -6.47 -25.65 3.46
C HIS A 254 -5.46 -24.50 3.29
N PRO A 255 -4.61 -24.22 4.31
CA PRO A 255 -3.60 -23.18 4.22
C PRO A 255 -2.66 -23.37 3.02
N GLY A 256 -2.35 -22.27 2.32
CA GLY A 256 -1.54 -22.29 1.10
C GLY A 256 -2.31 -22.76 -0.14
N GLN A 257 -3.64 -22.85 -0.07
CA GLN A 257 -4.49 -23.25 -1.20
C GLN A 257 -5.54 -22.20 -1.54
N ALA A 258 -6.03 -22.27 -2.77
CA ALA A 258 -7.20 -21.55 -3.26
C ALA A 258 -8.23 -22.50 -3.86
N SER A 259 -9.49 -22.06 -3.89
CA SER A 259 -10.52 -22.63 -4.76
C SER A 259 -11.22 -21.48 -5.50
N ARG A 260 -11.33 -21.63 -6.82
CA ARG A 260 -12.01 -20.67 -7.70
C ARG A 260 -13.43 -21.12 -7.99
N SER A 261 -14.30 -20.16 -8.29
CA SER A 261 -15.70 -20.36 -8.62
C SER A 261 -16.04 -19.50 -9.82
N ALA A 262 -16.06 -20.11 -11.00
CA ALA A 262 -16.34 -19.43 -12.27
C ALA A 262 -17.77 -18.85 -12.34
N GLY A 263 -18.72 -19.42 -11.59
CA GLY A 263 -20.10 -18.96 -11.53
C GLY A 263 -20.92 -19.76 -10.54
N SER A 264 -22.16 -19.33 -10.28
CA SER A 264 -23.07 -20.02 -9.36
C SER A 264 -23.62 -21.36 -9.90
N GLY A 265 -23.55 -21.57 -11.22
CA GLY A 265 -24.10 -22.75 -11.91
C GLY A 265 -23.15 -23.95 -12.02
N THR A 266 -21.93 -23.83 -11.54
CA THR A 266 -20.92 -24.91 -11.56
C THR A 266 -20.33 -25.09 -10.16
N ALA A 267 -19.97 -26.33 -9.80
CA ALA A 267 -19.33 -26.59 -8.51
C ALA A 267 -17.99 -25.84 -8.40
N PRO A 268 -17.57 -25.42 -7.19
CA PRO A 268 -16.27 -24.80 -7.00
C PRO A 268 -15.14 -25.70 -7.53
N GLU A 269 -14.15 -25.08 -8.17
CA GLU A 269 -13.03 -25.75 -8.81
C GLU A 269 -12.21 -26.56 -7.80
N ALA A 270 -11.45 -27.53 -8.30
CA ALA A 270 -10.50 -28.27 -7.46
C ALA A 270 -9.50 -27.29 -6.83
N VAL A 271 -9.05 -27.62 -5.61
CA VAL A 271 -8.10 -26.75 -4.90
C VAL A 271 -6.75 -26.72 -5.63
N SER A 272 -6.17 -25.53 -5.75
CA SER A 272 -4.84 -25.30 -6.30
C SER A 272 -3.93 -24.69 -5.22
N GLY A 273 -2.62 -24.84 -5.38
CA GLY A 273 -1.64 -24.19 -4.50
C GLY A 273 -1.53 -22.70 -4.80
N LEU A 274 -1.34 -21.90 -3.76
CA LEU A 274 -1.01 -20.48 -3.89
C LEU A 274 0.41 -20.30 -4.44
N LEU A 275 0.64 -19.26 -5.23
CA LEU A 275 1.98 -18.86 -5.64
C LEU A 275 2.86 -18.61 -4.39
N PRO A 276 4.17 -18.91 -4.46
CA PRO A 276 5.07 -18.70 -3.34
C PRO A 276 5.26 -17.21 -3.06
N ALA A 277 5.66 -16.90 -1.82
CA ALA A 277 6.00 -15.54 -1.41
C ALA A 277 7.20 -15.01 -2.23
N PRO A 278 7.11 -13.80 -2.82
CA PRO A 278 8.24 -13.17 -3.50
C PRO A 278 9.44 -12.97 -2.57
N ARG A 279 10.66 -13.12 -3.09
CA ARG A 279 11.87 -12.91 -2.28
C ARG A 279 12.37 -11.48 -2.42
N LEU A 280 12.39 -10.74 -1.32
CA LEU A 280 12.92 -9.38 -1.29
C LEU A 280 14.44 -9.39 -1.53
N ARG A 281 14.89 -8.40 -2.32
CA ARG A 281 16.29 -8.16 -2.61
C ARG A 281 16.88 -7.20 -1.60
N ALA A 282 17.65 -7.71 -0.65
CA ALA A 282 18.24 -6.91 0.43
C ALA A 282 19.21 -5.83 -0.08
N ASP A 283 19.90 -6.07 -1.18
CA ASP A 283 20.84 -5.12 -1.79
C ASP A 283 20.15 -3.86 -2.32
N ALA A 284 18.89 -3.97 -2.76
CA ALA A 284 18.14 -2.91 -3.43
C ALA A 284 16.85 -2.46 -2.69
N THR A 285 16.50 -3.09 -1.57
CA THR A 285 15.34 -2.71 -0.75
C THR A 285 15.77 -1.74 0.37
N ARG A 286 15.04 -0.64 0.54
CA ARG A 286 15.28 0.43 1.54
C ARG A 286 13.93 0.94 2.07
N LEU A 287 13.55 0.55 3.29
CA LEU A 287 12.24 0.87 3.87
C LEU A 287 12.25 1.97 4.95
N GLY A 288 13.41 2.20 5.58
CA GLY A 288 13.53 3.11 6.74
C GLY A 288 13.51 4.60 6.41
N ALA A 289 13.34 4.99 5.15
CA ALA A 289 13.25 6.38 4.72
C ALA A 289 12.37 6.50 3.47
N LEU A 290 11.79 7.68 3.26
CA LEU A 290 10.98 7.98 2.08
C LEU A 290 11.79 8.67 0.95
N PRO A 291 11.55 8.32 -0.32
CA PRO A 291 10.65 7.25 -0.77
C PRO A 291 11.21 5.87 -0.42
N ALA A 292 10.35 4.99 0.09
CA ALA A 292 10.74 3.62 0.39
C ALA A 292 10.90 2.86 -0.93
N GLN A 293 12.04 2.20 -1.10
CA GLN A 293 12.39 1.44 -2.29
C GLN A 293 12.24 -0.05 -2.03
N LEU A 294 11.49 -0.71 -2.91
CA LEU A 294 11.27 -2.14 -2.88
C LEU A 294 11.85 -2.77 -4.14
N ALA A 295 12.52 -3.91 -3.98
CA ALA A 295 12.95 -4.75 -5.08
C ALA A 295 12.82 -6.23 -4.69
N TRP A 296 12.40 -7.08 -5.62
CA TRP A 296 12.24 -8.51 -5.37
C TRP A 296 12.60 -9.38 -6.58
N GLU A 297 12.75 -10.67 -6.34
CA GLU A 297 12.92 -11.67 -7.40
C GLU A 297 11.58 -11.98 -8.08
N PRO A 298 11.54 -12.15 -9.41
CA PRO A 298 10.32 -12.53 -10.11
C PRO A 298 9.85 -13.93 -9.71
N VAL A 299 8.55 -14.09 -9.51
CA VAL A 299 7.90 -15.37 -9.20
C VAL A 299 7.34 -15.99 -10.48
N THR A 300 7.71 -17.24 -10.76
CA THR A 300 7.17 -17.98 -11.92
C THR A 300 5.65 -18.16 -11.79
N GLY A 301 4.92 -17.81 -12.84
CA GLY A 301 3.45 -17.86 -12.87
C GLY A 301 2.76 -16.61 -12.33
N ALA A 302 3.50 -15.62 -11.85
CA ALA A 302 2.97 -14.31 -11.51
C ALA A 302 2.64 -13.52 -12.79
N ASP A 303 1.42 -12.99 -12.84
CA ASP A 303 0.99 -11.99 -13.82
C ASP A 303 1.37 -10.58 -13.36
N HIS A 304 1.15 -10.29 -12.08
CA HIS A 304 1.57 -9.05 -11.42
C HIS A 304 1.80 -9.29 -9.90
N TYR A 305 2.15 -8.23 -9.19
CA TYR A 305 2.38 -8.23 -7.75
C TYR A 305 1.47 -7.23 -7.07
N ARG A 306 0.99 -7.60 -5.88
CA ARG A 306 0.31 -6.71 -4.96
C ARG A 306 1.27 -6.34 -3.83
N VAL A 307 1.43 -5.05 -3.60
CA VAL A 307 2.22 -4.48 -2.50
C VAL A 307 1.29 -3.76 -1.55
N GLU A 308 1.34 -4.09 -0.28
CA GLU A 308 0.61 -3.41 0.78
C GLU A 308 1.54 -3.03 1.93
N VAL A 309 1.27 -1.87 2.54
CA VAL A 309 1.86 -1.50 3.83
C VAL A 309 0.72 -1.33 4.82
N VAL A 310 0.86 -2.02 5.95
CA VAL A 310 -0.15 -2.08 7.01
C VAL A 310 0.48 -1.69 8.35
N GLN A 311 -0.34 -1.42 9.36
CA GLN A 311 0.18 -1.26 10.73
C GLN A 311 0.67 -2.60 11.26
N ALA A 312 1.91 -2.67 11.77
CA ALA A 312 2.48 -3.95 12.22
C ALA A 312 1.68 -4.61 13.36
N ALA A 313 1.18 -3.80 14.30
CA ALA A 313 0.35 -4.27 15.42
C ALA A 313 -1.07 -4.71 15.00
N THR A 314 -1.58 -4.18 13.88
CA THR A 314 -2.92 -4.45 13.36
C THR A 314 -2.86 -4.56 11.84
N PRO A 315 -2.45 -5.73 11.29
CA PRO A 315 -2.21 -5.88 9.85
C PRO A 315 -3.45 -5.68 8.97
N GLU A 316 -4.64 -5.65 9.56
CA GLU A 316 -5.88 -5.34 8.84
C GLU A 316 -6.06 -3.83 8.57
N ILE A 317 -5.26 -2.94 9.18
CA ILE A 317 -5.28 -1.51 8.90
C ILE A 317 -4.30 -1.21 7.76
N LEU A 318 -4.86 -0.99 6.57
CA LEU A 318 -4.13 -0.66 5.34
C LEU A 318 -3.73 0.82 5.30
N LEU A 319 -2.47 1.08 5.03
CA LEU A 319 -1.90 2.42 4.89
C LEU A 319 -1.57 2.72 3.44
N PHE A 320 -1.04 1.73 2.72
CA PHE A 320 -0.68 1.83 1.31
C PHE A 320 -1.00 0.53 0.58
N ALA A 321 -1.36 0.65 -0.70
CA ALA A 321 -1.65 -0.45 -1.60
C ALA A 321 -1.29 -0.05 -3.03
N ALA A 322 -0.67 -0.96 -3.78
CA ALA A 322 -0.43 -0.82 -5.21
C ALA A 322 -0.32 -2.18 -5.88
N ASP A 323 -0.72 -2.23 -7.15
CA ASP A 323 -0.49 -3.36 -8.05
C ASP A 323 0.55 -2.96 -9.11
N THR A 324 1.47 -3.86 -9.43
CA THR A 324 2.52 -3.61 -10.43
C THR A 324 2.97 -4.90 -11.11
N ALA A 325 3.24 -4.84 -12.42
CA ALA A 325 3.87 -5.93 -13.15
C ALA A 325 5.41 -5.94 -12.98
N ASP A 326 5.98 -4.82 -12.53
CA ASP A 326 7.41 -4.70 -12.27
C ASP A 326 7.82 -5.45 -10.99
N THR A 327 9.13 -5.74 -10.87
CA THR A 327 9.74 -6.32 -9.65
C THR A 327 10.38 -5.28 -8.74
N ARG A 328 9.97 -4.02 -8.91
CA ARG A 328 10.41 -2.86 -8.14
C ARG A 328 9.26 -1.88 -7.94
N LEU A 329 9.23 -1.21 -6.80
CA LEU A 329 8.23 -0.19 -6.50
C LEU A 329 8.81 0.90 -5.59
N LEU A 330 8.36 2.13 -5.79
CA LEU A 330 8.62 3.24 -4.89
C LEU A 330 7.36 3.65 -4.16
N ILE A 331 7.50 3.87 -2.86
CA ILE A 331 6.44 4.38 -2.00
C ILE A 331 6.86 5.77 -1.51
N GLY A 332 6.22 6.80 -2.04
CA GLY A 332 6.58 8.20 -1.74
C GLY A 332 6.06 8.70 -0.39
N GLU A 333 4.94 8.16 0.09
CA GLU A 333 4.26 8.63 1.28
C GLU A 333 3.76 7.47 2.15
N LEU A 334 4.13 7.52 3.42
CA LEU A 334 3.66 6.62 4.48
C LEU A 334 3.62 7.40 5.80
N PRO A 335 2.66 7.11 6.70
CA PRO A 335 2.71 7.67 8.04
C PRO A 335 3.87 7.04 8.85
N PRO A 336 4.49 7.78 9.77
CA PRO A 336 5.52 7.23 10.64
C PRO A 336 4.98 6.15 11.58
N GLY A 337 5.88 5.31 12.07
CA GLY A 337 5.61 4.27 13.06
C GLY A 337 6.14 2.89 12.67
N THR A 338 5.72 1.87 13.42
CA THR A 338 6.05 0.46 13.13
C THR A 338 5.08 -0.09 12.09
N LEU A 339 5.59 -0.31 10.89
CA LEU A 339 4.83 -0.74 9.73
C LEU A 339 5.20 -2.17 9.34
N ARG A 340 4.31 -2.83 8.61
CA ARG A 340 4.55 -4.14 8.00
C ARG A 340 4.32 -4.05 6.50
N LEU A 341 5.33 -4.41 5.73
CA LEU A 341 5.23 -4.67 4.31
C LEU A 341 4.58 -6.05 4.09
N LEU A 342 3.63 -6.13 3.17
CA LEU A 342 3.08 -7.38 2.64
C LEU A 342 3.23 -7.35 1.11
N LEU A 343 4.02 -8.27 0.57
CA LEU A 343 4.28 -8.40 -0.86
C LEU A 343 3.88 -9.79 -1.34
N ARG A 344 3.06 -9.88 -2.39
CA ARG A 344 2.59 -11.17 -2.93
C ARG A 344 2.49 -11.15 -4.45
N ALA A 345 2.72 -12.31 -5.05
CA ALA A 345 2.44 -12.55 -6.45
C ALA A 345 0.95 -12.82 -6.68
N VAL A 346 0.43 -12.38 -7.82
CA VAL A 346 -0.93 -12.64 -8.27
C VAL A 346 -0.86 -13.38 -9.61
N ASP A 347 -1.59 -14.48 -9.73
CA ASP A 347 -1.63 -15.23 -11.00
C ASP A 347 -2.55 -14.57 -12.04
N ALA A 348 -2.49 -15.06 -13.28
CA ALA A 348 -3.31 -14.55 -14.40
C ALA A 348 -4.82 -14.80 -14.22
N GLN A 349 -5.23 -15.51 -13.16
CA GLN A 349 -6.63 -15.74 -12.80
C GLN A 349 -7.07 -14.86 -11.62
N GLY A 350 -6.20 -13.98 -11.11
CA GLY A 350 -6.48 -13.05 -10.01
C GLY A 350 -6.40 -13.69 -8.62
N VAL A 351 -5.82 -14.90 -8.50
CA VAL A 351 -5.58 -15.55 -7.20
C VAL A 351 -4.33 -14.97 -6.57
N GLU A 352 -4.47 -14.52 -5.32
CA GLU A 352 -3.39 -13.90 -4.56
C GLU A 352 -2.57 -14.95 -3.81
N GLY A 353 -1.26 -14.99 -4.08
CA GLY A 353 -0.28 -15.90 -3.50
C GLY A 353 0.04 -15.66 -2.02
N LEU A 354 1.05 -16.37 -1.51
CA LEU A 354 1.56 -16.17 -0.15
C LEU A 354 2.26 -14.82 0.01
N ASP A 355 2.16 -14.25 1.20
CA ASP A 355 2.79 -12.97 1.53
C ASP A 355 4.24 -13.16 1.97
N ALA A 356 5.14 -12.40 1.34
CA ALA A 356 6.38 -12.01 1.96
C ALA A 356 6.08 -10.85 2.93
N SER A 357 6.58 -10.95 4.16
CA SER A 357 6.32 -9.98 5.22
C SER A 357 7.62 -9.47 5.82
N GLU A 358 7.73 -8.16 5.96
CA GLU A 358 8.86 -7.51 6.63
C GLU A 358 8.35 -6.35 7.49
N ASP A 359 8.72 -6.34 8.77
CA ASP A 359 8.42 -5.24 9.68
C ASP A 359 9.55 -4.21 9.60
N PHE A 360 9.19 -2.94 9.54
CA PHE A 360 10.14 -1.83 9.52
C PHE A 360 9.62 -0.65 10.33
N VAL A 361 10.54 0.21 10.76
CA VAL A 361 10.22 1.46 11.43
C VAL A 361 10.44 2.58 10.43
N LEU A 362 9.43 3.44 10.30
CA LEU A 362 9.57 4.69 9.55
C LEU A 362 9.54 5.85 10.55
N ASP A 363 10.68 6.52 10.69
CA ASP A 363 10.83 7.66 11.57
C ASP A 363 10.56 8.98 10.83
N ASP A 364 9.86 9.90 11.49
CA ASP A 364 9.69 11.28 11.01
C ASP A 364 10.45 12.31 11.86
N GLN A 365 11.23 11.85 12.83
CA GLN A 365 12.06 12.67 13.71
C GLN A 365 13.57 12.43 13.46
N PRO A 366 14.40 13.47 13.55
CA PRO A 366 14.02 14.88 13.73
C PRO A 366 13.32 15.45 12.48
N PRO A 367 12.52 16.52 12.60
CA PRO A 367 11.84 17.09 11.44
C PRO A 367 12.87 17.58 10.41
N PRO A 368 12.52 17.62 9.11
CA PRO A 368 13.41 18.15 8.10
C PRO A 368 13.71 19.63 8.39
N PRO A 369 14.95 20.09 8.15
CA PRO A 369 15.28 21.49 8.34
C PRO A 369 14.61 22.34 7.24
N LEU A 370 14.35 23.60 7.55
CA LEU A 370 13.81 24.55 6.58
C LEU A 370 14.92 24.98 5.62
N THR A 371 14.72 24.78 4.34
CA THR A 371 15.66 25.23 3.32
C THR A 371 15.74 26.76 3.27
N ILE A 372 16.95 27.30 3.23
CA ILE A 372 17.24 28.74 3.10
C ILE A 372 17.81 29.04 1.70
N SER A 373 18.80 28.28 1.22
CA SER A 373 19.36 28.44 -0.13
C SER A 373 20.06 27.16 -0.62
N PRO A 374 20.14 26.92 -1.94
CA PRO A 374 19.50 27.68 -3.02
C PRO A 374 17.96 27.59 -3.00
N LEU A 375 17.26 28.63 -3.47
CA LEU A 375 15.80 28.61 -3.58
C LEU A 375 15.34 27.74 -4.76
N GLN A 376 14.04 27.41 -4.79
CA GLN A 376 13.42 26.62 -5.86
C GLN A 376 13.73 27.21 -7.24
N GLY A 377 14.41 26.43 -8.09
CA GLY A 377 14.76 26.81 -9.46
C GLY A 377 15.86 27.86 -9.58
N GLN A 378 16.55 28.20 -8.49
CA GLN A 378 17.61 29.20 -8.51
C GLN A 378 18.76 28.77 -9.43
N ALA A 379 19.24 29.70 -10.25
CA ALA A 379 20.48 29.54 -11.01
C ALA A 379 21.69 29.90 -10.15
N VAL A 380 22.66 28.98 -10.04
CA VAL A 380 23.89 29.15 -9.29
C VAL A 380 25.08 29.04 -10.24
N ASN A 381 25.90 30.08 -10.27
CA ASN A 381 27.15 30.11 -11.02
C ASN A 381 28.31 29.56 -10.16
N SER A 382 28.27 28.25 -9.94
CA SER A 382 29.31 27.47 -9.24
C SER A 382 29.13 25.98 -9.55
N ASP A 383 30.24 25.26 -9.77
CA ASP A 383 30.26 23.81 -9.91
C ASP A 383 30.19 23.09 -8.55
N ARG A 384 30.44 23.81 -7.45
CA ARG A 384 30.34 23.35 -6.06
C ARG A 384 29.42 24.28 -5.26
N PRO A 385 28.10 24.24 -5.55
CA PRO A 385 27.12 25.08 -4.87
C PRO A 385 27.18 24.91 -3.34
N ARG A 386 26.89 26.00 -2.63
CA ARG A 386 26.75 26.03 -1.16
C ARG A 386 25.27 25.99 -0.80
N PHE A 387 24.92 25.12 0.12
CA PHE A 387 23.56 24.87 0.60
C PHE A 387 23.43 25.33 2.05
N HIS A 388 22.31 25.97 2.37
CA HIS A 388 21.99 26.50 3.69
C HIS A 388 20.56 26.12 4.09
N TRP A 389 20.40 25.76 5.36
CA TRP A 389 19.11 25.39 5.96
C TRP A 389 19.06 25.82 7.43
N SER A 390 17.91 25.68 8.09
CA SER A 390 17.77 25.98 9.52
C SER A 390 18.25 24.82 10.40
N GLN A 391 18.63 25.07 11.65
CA GLN A 391 18.80 23.98 12.62
C GLN A 391 17.43 23.40 13.00
N ALA A 392 17.21 22.11 12.76
CA ALA A 392 15.99 21.43 13.20
C ALA A 392 16.07 21.06 14.69
N PRO A 393 14.97 21.15 15.45
CA PRO A 393 14.92 20.69 16.84
C PRO A 393 15.30 19.21 16.96
N GLY A 394 16.21 18.89 17.88
CA GLY A 394 16.67 17.51 18.11
C GLY A 394 17.69 17.00 17.08
N ALA A 395 18.04 17.80 16.06
CA ALA A 395 19.07 17.42 15.10
C ALA A 395 20.48 17.69 15.66
N SER A 396 21.37 16.70 15.52
CA SER A 396 22.81 16.81 15.78
C SER A 396 23.61 16.99 14.47
N SER A 397 23.05 16.52 13.35
CA SER A 397 23.65 16.58 12.03
C SER A 397 22.56 16.61 10.94
N SER A 398 22.98 16.89 9.71
CA SER A 398 22.10 16.94 8.53
C SER A 398 22.70 16.14 7.39
N VAL A 399 21.85 15.58 6.53
CA VAL A 399 22.21 14.82 5.33
C VAL A 399 21.64 15.55 4.11
N LEU A 400 22.54 16.02 3.24
CA LEU A 400 22.21 16.60 1.94
C LEU A 400 22.26 15.51 0.87
N GLN A 401 21.21 15.44 0.04
CA GLN A 401 21.23 14.69 -1.21
C GLN A 401 21.08 15.62 -2.41
N VAL A 402 21.83 15.35 -3.47
CA VAL A 402 21.69 15.98 -4.79
C VAL A 402 21.56 14.88 -5.83
N ALA A 403 20.59 15.00 -6.74
CA ALA A 403 20.28 14.06 -7.80
C ALA A 403 19.97 14.79 -9.12
N ASP A 404 20.04 14.09 -10.23
CA ASP A 404 19.54 14.51 -11.55
C ASP A 404 18.08 14.12 -11.79
N GLU A 405 17.48 13.35 -10.88
CA GLU A 405 16.09 12.92 -10.91
C GLU A 405 15.33 13.29 -9.62
N PRO A 406 14.02 13.59 -9.69
CA PRO A 406 13.24 14.04 -8.54
C PRO A 406 12.98 12.96 -7.49
N GLN A 407 13.17 11.67 -7.82
CA GLN A 407 12.92 10.54 -6.92
C GLN A 407 14.11 10.19 -6.02
N PHE A 408 15.32 10.67 -6.35
CA PHE A 408 16.56 10.39 -5.61
C PHE A 408 16.84 8.87 -5.44
N LEU A 409 16.63 8.05 -6.47
CA LEU A 409 16.92 6.61 -6.39
C LEU A 409 18.41 6.34 -6.37
N GLN A 410 19.15 7.12 -7.15
CA GLN A 410 20.60 7.13 -7.18
C GLN A 410 21.10 8.57 -7.03
N PRO A 411 21.14 9.11 -5.80
CA PRO A 411 21.67 10.44 -5.58
C PRO A 411 23.10 10.54 -6.15
N LEU A 412 23.33 11.54 -7.00
CA LEU A 412 24.67 11.86 -7.50
C LEU A 412 25.61 12.18 -6.34
N ARG A 413 25.09 12.82 -5.29
CA ARG A 413 25.81 13.16 -4.07
C ARG A 413 24.94 12.91 -2.85
N GLU A 414 25.56 12.36 -1.82
CA GLU A 414 25.03 12.31 -0.46
C GLU A 414 26.16 12.71 0.49
N GLN A 415 25.92 13.72 1.32
CA GLN A 415 26.94 14.28 2.22
C GLN A 415 26.32 14.64 3.56
N SER A 416 27.05 14.38 4.64
CA SER A 416 26.63 14.71 6.01
C SER A 416 27.45 15.86 6.59
N THR A 417 26.83 16.71 7.42
CA THR A 417 27.49 17.79 8.16
C THR A 417 26.87 17.97 9.54
N GLY A 418 27.67 18.40 10.52
CA GLY A 418 27.18 18.83 11.83
C GLY A 418 26.69 20.29 11.87
N GLY A 419 26.90 21.04 10.78
CA GLY A 419 26.44 22.41 10.63
C GLY A 419 25.10 22.54 9.90
N THR A 420 24.69 23.79 9.70
CA THR A 420 23.50 24.18 8.93
C THR A 420 23.83 24.64 7.51
N ASP A 421 25.11 24.51 7.14
CA ASP A 421 25.61 24.77 5.81
C ASP A 421 26.53 23.66 5.32
N LEU A 422 26.55 23.49 4.00
CA LEU A 422 27.43 22.54 3.33
C LEU A 422 27.76 23.02 1.92
N ARG A 423 29.05 23.02 1.58
CA ARG A 423 29.49 23.10 0.19
C ARG A 423 29.61 21.70 -0.41
N LEU A 424 29.16 21.56 -1.65
CA LEU A 424 29.31 20.31 -2.38
C LEU A 424 30.80 19.95 -2.51
N GLY A 425 31.18 18.75 -2.04
CA GLY A 425 32.60 18.38 -1.96
C GLY A 425 33.26 18.09 -3.31
N GLN A 426 32.46 17.69 -4.31
CA GLN A 426 32.93 17.40 -5.66
C GLN A 426 32.12 18.20 -6.68
N PRO A 427 32.76 18.73 -7.73
CA PRO A 427 32.07 19.53 -8.73
C PRO A 427 31.01 18.72 -9.48
N LEU A 428 29.97 19.42 -9.92
CA LEU A 428 28.97 18.96 -10.86
C LEU A 428 29.03 19.83 -12.13
N PRO A 429 28.84 19.25 -13.32
CA PRO A 429 28.75 20.03 -14.54
C PRO A 429 27.52 20.95 -14.53
N PRO A 430 27.47 21.98 -15.40
CA PRO A 430 26.26 22.75 -15.62
C PRO A 430 25.08 21.83 -16.00
N GLY A 431 23.91 22.10 -15.43
CA GLY A 431 22.75 21.22 -15.57
C GLY A 431 21.65 21.51 -14.56
N GLN A 432 20.50 20.87 -14.76
CA GLN A 432 19.39 20.91 -13.81
C GLN A 432 19.53 19.77 -12.81
N TYR A 433 19.36 20.09 -11.52
CA TYR A 433 19.47 19.15 -10.41
C TYR A 433 18.31 19.29 -9.45
N TYR A 434 18.12 18.25 -8.65
CA TYR A 434 17.21 18.19 -7.52
C TYR A 434 18.04 18.03 -6.26
N TRP A 435 17.66 18.73 -5.19
CA TRP A 435 18.34 18.58 -3.91
C TRP A 435 17.34 18.58 -2.76
N ARG A 436 17.70 17.89 -1.68
CA ARG A 436 16.89 17.81 -0.45
C ARG A 436 17.80 17.58 0.75
N VAL A 437 17.30 17.93 1.92
CA VAL A 437 18.03 17.80 3.19
C VAL A 437 17.16 17.11 4.24
N ALA A 438 17.76 16.21 5.03
CA ALA A 438 17.17 15.56 6.18
C ALA A 438 17.98 15.86 7.44
N SER A 439 17.31 15.83 8.59
CA SER A 439 17.94 15.94 9.91
C SER A 439 18.29 14.56 10.45
N ARG A 440 19.32 14.50 11.31
CA ARG A 440 19.72 13.29 12.03
C ARG A 440 19.95 13.61 13.50
N ASP A 441 19.48 12.75 14.39
CA ASP A 441 19.66 12.89 15.85
C ASP A 441 21.09 12.51 16.28
N ASP A 442 21.37 12.55 17.58
CA ASP A 442 22.66 12.18 18.18
C ASP A 442 22.94 10.66 18.15
N GLN A 443 21.92 9.84 17.99
CA GLN A 443 21.99 8.38 17.87
C GLN A 443 22.18 7.91 16.43
N GLY A 444 22.08 8.82 15.47
CA GLY A 444 22.24 8.57 14.05
C GLY A 444 20.94 8.25 13.31
N HIS A 445 19.78 8.33 13.98
CA HIS A 445 18.47 8.16 13.33
C HIS A 445 18.16 9.37 12.48
N GLN A 446 17.78 9.10 11.24
CA GLN A 446 17.49 10.12 10.25
C GLN A 446 15.98 10.29 10.12
N GLY A 447 15.50 11.53 10.25
CA GLY A 447 14.12 11.85 9.96
C GLY A 447 13.85 11.90 8.46
N ARG A 448 12.62 12.28 8.09
CA ARG A 448 12.26 12.42 6.68
C ARG A 448 13.07 13.54 6.00
N TYR A 449 13.32 13.38 4.71
CA TYR A 449 13.79 14.48 3.88
C TYR A 449 12.73 15.59 3.77
N GLY A 450 13.19 16.83 3.68
CA GLY A 450 12.35 17.97 3.33
C GLY A 450 11.87 17.89 1.88
N GLN A 451 11.14 18.92 1.47
CA GLN A 451 10.74 19.05 0.07
C GLN A 451 11.96 19.07 -0.84
N ALA A 452 11.92 18.28 -1.91
CA ALA A 452 12.92 18.34 -2.96
C ALA A 452 12.79 19.66 -3.74
N LEU A 453 13.89 20.38 -3.86
CA LEU A 453 13.97 21.62 -4.61
C LEU A 453 14.78 21.45 -5.89
N THR A 454 14.43 22.20 -6.92
CA THR A 454 15.21 22.26 -8.16
C THR A 454 16.33 23.30 -8.04
N LEU A 455 17.46 23.04 -8.68
CA LEU A 455 18.65 23.88 -8.75
C LEU A 455 19.17 23.86 -10.19
N GLN A 456 19.50 25.02 -10.74
CA GLN A 456 20.18 25.11 -12.03
C GLN A 456 21.64 25.50 -11.81
N LEU A 457 22.57 24.63 -12.17
CA LEU A 457 23.99 24.99 -12.26
C LEU A 457 24.27 25.57 -13.64
N THR A 458 24.95 26.71 -13.68
CA THR A 458 25.32 27.40 -14.91
C THR A 458 26.76 27.89 -14.85
N ASP A 459 27.47 27.86 -15.96
CA ASP A 459 28.75 28.53 -16.18
C ASP A 459 28.58 29.79 -17.05
N GLU A 460 27.33 30.14 -17.37
CA GLU A 460 27.00 31.27 -18.23
C GLU A 460 27.16 32.60 -17.47
N PRO A 461 27.90 33.57 -18.03
CA PRO A 461 27.87 34.94 -17.57
C PRO A 461 26.48 35.49 -17.80
N VAL A 462 25.85 35.96 -16.75
CA VAL A 462 24.53 36.57 -16.90
C VAL A 462 24.67 37.92 -17.60
N ASP A 463 23.91 38.03 -18.68
CA ASP A 463 23.57 39.22 -19.46
C ASP A 463 24.70 40.25 -19.66
N PRO A 464 25.41 40.22 -20.81
CA PRO A 464 26.34 41.26 -21.22
C PRO A 464 25.63 42.52 -21.74
N ALA A 465 24.39 42.81 -21.31
CA ALA A 465 23.84 44.16 -21.27
C ALA A 465 24.67 45.05 -20.33
N LEU A 466 25.93 45.26 -20.72
CA LEU A 466 26.54 46.57 -20.77
C LEU A 466 25.43 47.59 -20.95
N GLN A 467 25.06 48.27 -19.87
CA GLN A 467 24.41 49.56 -19.99
C GLN A 467 25.20 50.33 -21.05
N PRO A 468 24.55 50.99 -22.03
CA PRO A 468 25.26 51.82 -22.99
C PRO A 468 26.21 52.69 -22.17
N PRO A 469 27.52 52.68 -22.48
CA PRO A 469 28.50 53.24 -21.57
C PRO A 469 28.09 54.67 -21.27
N GLU A 470 27.76 54.97 -20.01
CA GLU A 470 28.09 56.29 -19.52
C GLU A 470 29.61 56.32 -19.52
N ALA A 471 30.15 56.75 -20.67
CA ALA A 471 31.52 57.15 -20.78
C ALA A 471 31.66 58.49 -20.03
N THR A 472 31.39 58.48 -18.74
CA THR A 472 31.89 59.48 -17.82
C THR A 472 33.39 59.25 -17.74
N ASP A 473 34.16 60.22 -18.20
CA ASP A 473 35.62 60.30 -18.06
C ASP A 473 36.47 59.17 -18.67
N GLY A 474 35.94 58.38 -19.60
CA GLY A 474 36.73 57.48 -20.45
C GLY A 474 37.09 56.12 -19.83
N GLU A 475 36.31 55.65 -18.85
CA GLU A 475 36.38 54.28 -18.34
C GLU A 475 35.32 53.37 -18.97
N LEU A 476 35.61 52.07 -19.05
CA LEU A 476 34.66 51.03 -19.44
C LEU A 476 34.42 50.13 -18.22
N THR A 477 33.16 50.03 -17.79
CA THR A 477 32.74 49.14 -16.72
C THR A 477 32.02 47.93 -17.30
N LEU A 478 32.51 46.74 -16.99
CA LEU A 478 31.85 45.47 -17.26
C LEU A 478 31.14 45.03 -15.98
N ARG A 479 29.91 44.53 -16.09
CA ARG A 479 29.14 43.93 -14.99
C ARG A 479 28.62 42.56 -15.42
N TRP A 480 28.49 41.65 -14.47
CA TRP A 480 27.88 40.33 -14.64
C TRP A 480 27.00 40.03 -13.40
N GLN A 481 26.20 38.96 -13.40
CA GLN A 481 25.48 38.58 -12.18
C GLN A 481 26.47 38.05 -11.13
N ALA A 482 26.25 38.47 -9.88
CA ALA A 482 26.89 37.84 -8.75
C ALA A 482 26.55 36.34 -8.72
N GLY A 483 27.56 35.52 -8.52
CA GLY A 483 27.37 34.12 -8.17
C GLY A 483 27.04 33.96 -6.68
N SER A 484 27.65 32.97 -6.03
CA SER A 484 27.43 32.73 -4.59
C SER A 484 28.06 33.82 -3.73
N ASP A 485 27.51 34.04 -2.53
CA ASP A 485 28.06 35.01 -1.58
C ASP A 485 29.54 34.69 -1.24
N GLY A 486 30.35 35.73 -1.08
CA GLY A 486 31.79 35.62 -0.85
C GLY A 486 32.65 35.21 -2.06
N GLN A 487 32.07 35.02 -3.25
CA GLN A 487 32.84 34.74 -4.46
C GLN A 487 33.61 35.98 -4.97
N ARG A 488 34.80 35.71 -5.50
CA ARG A 488 35.60 36.67 -6.28
C ARG A 488 35.61 36.28 -7.75
N TYR A 489 36.06 37.17 -8.61
CA TYR A 489 36.03 36.96 -10.07
C TYR A 489 37.37 37.31 -10.69
N ARG A 490 37.97 36.38 -11.42
CA ARG A 490 39.08 36.66 -12.32
C ARG A 490 38.53 37.00 -13.70
N VAL A 491 38.84 38.21 -14.17
CA VAL A 491 38.36 38.73 -15.45
C VAL A 491 39.52 38.83 -16.41
N GLN A 492 39.36 38.24 -17.60
CA GLN A 492 40.30 38.39 -18.70
C GLN A 492 39.67 39.10 -19.90
N VAL A 493 40.38 40.08 -20.44
CA VAL A 493 39.98 40.83 -21.64
C VAL A 493 41.06 40.70 -22.69
N ASP A 494 40.71 40.33 -23.92
CA ASP A 494 41.63 40.16 -25.04
C ASP A 494 41.06 40.75 -26.34
N ARG A 495 41.92 41.04 -27.31
CA ARG A 495 41.52 41.49 -28.66
C ARG A 495 41.29 40.33 -29.62
N ARG A 496 42.07 39.27 -29.52
CA ARG A 496 42.10 38.16 -30.50
C ARG A 496 41.13 37.03 -30.13
N GLY A 497 40.77 36.94 -28.85
CA GLY A 497 39.95 35.87 -28.30
C GLY A 497 40.75 34.61 -27.93
N ASP A 498 42.07 34.63 -28.07
CA ASP A 498 42.95 33.50 -27.71
C ASP A 498 43.43 33.56 -26.25
N PHE A 499 43.35 34.75 -25.62
CA PHE A 499 43.76 35.01 -24.24
C PHE A 499 45.20 34.58 -23.91
N SER A 500 46.07 34.49 -24.92
CA SER A 500 47.49 34.17 -24.76
C SER A 500 48.29 35.35 -24.18
N ALA A 501 47.84 36.57 -24.46
CA ALA A 501 48.39 37.82 -23.92
C ALA A 501 47.24 38.81 -23.63
N PRO A 502 46.45 38.58 -22.57
CA PRO A 502 45.28 39.40 -22.29
C PRO A 502 45.67 40.86 -22.00
N LEU A 503 44.83 41.77 -22.47
CA LEU A 503 44.92 43.20 -22.19
C LEU A 503 44.67 43.54 -20.72
N LEU A 504 43.86 42.72 -20.06
CA LEU A 504 43.55 42.80 -18.64
C LEU A 504 43.42 41.38 -18.10
N ASP A 505 44.05 41.11 -16.96
CA ASP A 505 43.86 39.90 -16.16
C ASP A 505 43.90 40.32 -14.69
N THR A 506 42.74 40.42 -14.06
CA THR A 506 42.62 40.92 -12.69
C THR A 506 41.56 40.14 -11.92
N THR A 507 41.73 40.06 -10.61
CA THR A 507 40.73 39.54 -9.69
C THR A 507 39.99 40.70 -9.02
N VAL A 508 38.66 40.60 -8.93
CA VAL A 508 37.77 41.58 -8.29
C VAL A 508 36.83 40.88 -7.31
N ASP A 509 36.46 41.58 -6.23
CA ASP A 509 35.57 41.05 -5.18
C ASP A 509 34.09 41.37 -5.43
N GLN A 510 33.80 42.20 -6.45
CA GLN A 510 32.46 42.54 -6.88
C GLN A 510 32.23 41.99 -8.29
N PRO A 511 30.97 41.75 -8.70
CA PRO A 511 30.66 41.27 -10.04
C PRO A 511 30.74 42.39 -11.09
N GLN A 512 31.78 43.23 -10.98
CA GLN A 512 32.08 44.31 -11.90
C GLN A 512 33.58 44.59 -11.96
N VAL A 513 34.06 45.03 -13.13
CA VAL A 513 35.41 45.55 -13.30
C VAL A 513 35.37 46.83 -14.13
N SER A 514 36.14 47.84 -13.71
CA SER A 514 36.28 49.11 -14.42
C SER A 514 37.73 49.31 -14.83
N PHE A 515 37.95 49.76 -16.06
CA PHE A 515 39.29 50.06 -16.56
C PHE A 515 39.27 51.23 -17.54
N LYS A 516 40.37 51.99 -17.57
CA LYS A 516 40.57 53.09 -18.53
C LYS A 516 40.58 52.55 -19.95
N ARG A 517 40.01 53.30 -20.89
CA ARG A 517 39.71 52.86 -22.26
C ARG A 517 40.72 53.38 -23.32
N PRO A 518 41.80 52.65 -23.65
CA PRO A 518 42.67 52.99 -24.77
C PRO A 518 42.37 52.23 -26.09
N TRP A 519 41.39 51.31 -26.10
CA TRP A 519 41.22 50.36 -27.21
C TRP A 519 39.99 50.61 -28.10
N ARG A 520 40.11 50.27 -29.39
CA ARG A 520 39.04 50.29 -30.40
C ARG A 520 38.81 48.88 -30.94
N GLY A 521 37.64 48.63 -31.53
CA GLY A 521 37.30 47.33 -32.15
C GLY A 521 36.50 46.41 -31.23
N THR A 522 36.54 45.11 -31.52
CA THR A 522 35.88 44.07 -30.74
C THR A 522 36.80 43.58 -29.63
N LEU A 523 36.29 43.49 -28.41
CA LEU A 523 36.94 42.85 -27.27
C LEU A 523 36.31 41.48 -27.02
N HIS A 524 37.13 40.53 -26.62
CA HIS A 524 36.72 39.21 -26.13
C HIS A 524 36.92 39.18 -24.62
N ILE A 525 35.88 38.82 -23.87
CA ILE A 525 35.87 38.84 -22.41
C ILE A 525 35.49 37.46 -21.91
N ARG A 526 36.21 36.97 -20.90
CA ARG A 526 35.81 35.78 -20.14
C ARG A 526 35.99 36.04 -18.65
N VAL A 527 35.09 35.45 -17.86
CA VAL A 527 35.08 35.59 -16.40
C VAL A 527 35.17 34.20 -15.79
N GLN A 528 35.96 34.06 -14.74
CA GLN A 528 36.08 32.86 -13.93
C GLN A 528 35.72 33.24 -12.50
N TYR A 529 34.77 32.54 -11.88
CA TYR A 529 34.50 32.70 -10.45
C TYR A 529 35.59 31.98 -9.63
N ILE A 530 35.83 32.51 -8.44
CA ILE A 530 36.69 31.96 -7.40
C ILE A 530 35.85 31.90 -6.14
N ASP A 531 35.56 30.69 -5.65
CA ASP A 531 34.84 30.48 -4.40
C ASP A 531 35.62 31.03 -3.20
N ASP A 532 34.95 31.25 -2.08
CA ASP A 532 35.55 31.72 -0.82
C ASP A 532 36.65 30.78 -0.26
N ASP A 533 36.68 29.51 -0.69
CA ASP A 533 37.72 28.52 -0.37
C ASP A 533 38.91 28.55 -1.35
N GLY A 534 38.87 29.45 -2.34
CA GLY A 534 39.91 29.64 -3.34
C GLY A 534 39.80 28.73 -4.57
N HIS A 535 38.81 27.84 -4.65
CA HIS A 535 38.56 27.06 -5.86
C HIS A 535 38.12 27.97 -7.00
N ALA A 536 38.76 27.81 -8.15
CA ALA A 536 38.42 28.54 -9.35
C ALA A 536 37.70 27.61 -10.33
N GLY A 537 36.49 27.98 -10.75
CA GLY A 537 35.73 27.24 -11.76
C GLY A 537 36.36 27.33 -13.15
N PRO A 538 35.73 26.76 -14.19
CA PRO A 538 36.13 27.05 -15.56
C PRO A 538 35.92 28.54 -15.90
N PHE A 539 36.66 29.04 -16.87
CA PHE A 539 36.30 30.31 -17.50
C PHE A 539 34.99 30.17 -18.25
N SER A 540 34.16 31.21 -18.21
CA SER A 540 33.00 31.32 -19.06
C SER A 540 33.37 31.23 -20.55
N PRO A 541 32.41 30.87 -21.42
CA PRO A 541 32.54 31.13 -22.85
C PRO A 541 32.93 32.59 -23.10
N ALA A 542 33.80 32.80 -24.10
CA ALA A 542 34.28 34.13 -24.44
C ALA A 542 33.15 34.96 -25.08
N GLN A 543 32.81 36.08 -24.46
CA GLN A 543 31.81 37.03 -24.94
C GLN A 543 32.45 38.13 -25.77
N GLN A 544 31.78 38.58 -26.84
CA GLN A 544 32.27 39.65 -27.71
C GLN A 544 31.57 40.97 -27.43
N VAL A 545 32.36 42.03 -27.21
CA VAL A 545 31.87 43.40 -27.01
C VAL A 545 32.44 44.30 -28.10
N LYS A 546 31.55 44.83 -28.94
CA LYS A 546 31.94 45.79 -29.98
C LYS A 546 31.91 47.21 -29.42
N LEU A 547 33.07 47.87 -29.42
CA LEU A 547 33.17 49.24 -28.92
C LEU A 547 32.71 50.24 -30.00
N PRO A 548 31.86 51.24 -29.67
CA PRO A 548 31.48 52.28 -30.62
C PRO A 548 32.68 53.16 -31.00
N CYS A 549 32.71 53.59 -32.27
CA CYS A 549 33.75 54.46 -32.81
C CYS A 549 33.62 55.90 -32.28
N ARG A 550 34.67 56.43 -31.63
CA ARG A 550 34.73 57.83 -31.15
C ARG A 550 34.58 58.90 -32.25
N LEU A 551 34.74 58.55 -33.53
CA LEU A 551 34.69 59.49 -34.67
C LEU A 551 33.37 59.47 -35.46
N CYS A 552 32.42 58.59 -35.12
CA CYS A 552 31.15 58.52 -35.85
C CYS A 552 30.07 59.48 -35.32
N TYR A 553 30.32 60.15 -34.19
CA TYR A 553 29.45 61.22 -33.65
C TYR A 553 29.93 62.64 -34.00
N GLY A 554 30.77 62.77 -35.05
CA GLY A 554 31.27 64.05 -35.55
C GLY A 554 30.65 64.54 -36.86
N ALA A 555 29.59 63.90 -37.37
CA ALA A 555 29.00 64.25 -38.68
C ALA A 555 27.46 64.18 -38.73
N SER A 556 26.78 64.42 -37.61
CA SER A 556 25.33 64.66 -37.57
C SER A 556 24.95 65.73 -36.56
N GLY A 557 25.80 66.74 -36.40
CA GLY A 557 25.39 68.01 -35.82
C GLY A 557 24.78 68.88 -36.92
N GLY A 558 23.46 68.77 -37.13
CA GLY A 558 22.72 69.73 -37.96
C GLY A 558 21.68 69.14 -38.89
N ALA A 559 20.62 68.53 -38.35
CA ALA A 559 19.30 68.56 -38.96
C ALA A 559 18.23 68.14 -37.94
N LEU A 560 17.47 69.14 -37.45
CA LEU A 560 16.04 69.08 -37.09
C LEU A 560 15.61 67.99 -36.08
N LEU A 561 15.36 68.25 -34.79
CA LEU A 561 14.36 69.16 -34.19
C LEU A 561 13.05 69.28 -35.02
N LEU A 562 11.95 68.82 -34.41
CA LEU A 562 10.55 68.70 -34.86
C LEU A 562 10.24 67.31 -35.46
N TRP A 563 9.55 66.41 -34.76
CA TRP A 563 8.13 66.58 -34.42
C TRP A 563 7.72 65.90 -33.09
N LEU A 564 6.89 66.65 -32.37
CA LEU A 564 6.09 66.29 -31.21
C LEU A 564 4.88 65.38 -31.58
N LEU A 565 4.36 64.70 -30.55
CA LEU A 565 2.95 64.31 -30.34
C LEU A 565 2.32 63.27 -31.28
N LEU A 566 2.17 62.04 -30.77
CA LEU A 566 0.88 61.34 -30.59
C LEU A 566 1.03 60.09 -29.71
#